data_AF-A0A842UUB5-F1
#
_entry.id   AF-A0A842UUB5-F1
#
_cell.length_a   1.000
_cell.length_b   1.000
_cell.length_c   1.000
_cell.angle_alpha   90.00
_cell.angle_beta   90.00
_cell.angle_gamma   90.00
#
_symmetry.space_group_name_H-M   'P 1'
#
loop_
_entity.id
_entity.type
_entity.pdbx_description
1 polymer ?
#
loop_
_entity_poly.entity_id
_entity_poly.type
_entity_poly.pdbx_seq_one_letter_code
_entity_poly.pdbx_strand_id
1 'polypeptide(L)'
;MAFVRIKKLKGKEYAYLVENEWTINGSRQKVKAYLGRVVKPLREKEKITDIQDLDYKDAVIALVKQELVNHGFSEDLKYDCVTVDLVEQKILNGKRNAVIALNEGFLCSQTLKDALEIQPTGHEEKAGIQLAKALLESGLRLPKDTFVQLFEKIYK
;
A
#
# COMPACT_ATOMS: atom_id res chain seq x y z
N MET A 1 -8.33 -14.46 4.21
CA MET A 1 -7.88 -13.06 4.03
C MET A 1 -7.24 -12.94 2.66
N ALA A 2 -7.52 -11.85 1.95
CA ALA A 2 -6.94 -11.61 0.64
C ALA A 2 -5.52 -11.02 0.77
N PHE A 3 -4.66 -11.25 -0.22
CA PHE A 3 -3.33 -10.66 -0.31
C PHE A 3 -2.92 -10.51 -1.77
N VAL A 4 -1.90 -9.69 -2.03
CA VAL A 4 -1.39 -9.43 -3.39
C VAL A 4 -0.39 -10.51 -3.79
N ARG A 5 -0.60 -11.13 -4.95
CA ARG A 5 0.32 -12.09 -5.58
C ARG A 5 0.82 -11.56 -6.91
N ILE A 6 2.13 -11.60 -7.13
CA ILE A 6 2.74 -11.29 -8.42
C ILE A 6 2.78 -12.53 -9.31
N LYS A 7 2.44 -12.37 -10.59
CA LYS A 7 2.63 -13.36 -11.65
C LYS A 7 3.45 -12.75 -12.79
N LYS A 8 4.43 -13.51 -13.29
CA LYS A 8 5.24 -13.13 -14.46
C LYS A 8 4.62 -13.73 -15.72
N LEU A 9 4.34 -12.89 -16.72
CA LEU A 9 3.77 -13.28 -18.01
C LEU A 9 4.53 -12.56 -19.12
N LYS A 10 5.16 -13.31 -20.04
CA LYS A 10 5.96 -12.78 -21.17
C LYS A 10 6.97 -11.71 -20.73
N GLY A 11 7.71 -11.99 -19.65
CA GLY A 11 8.73 -11.09 -19.10
C GLY A 11 8.20 -9.90 -18.28
N LYS A 12 6.88 -9.67 -18.23
CA LYS A 12 6.25 -8.59 -17.46
C LYS A 12 5.60 -9.13 -16.20
N GLU A 13 5.60 -8.33 -15.14
CA GLU A 13 5.00 -8.68 -13.86
C GLU A 13 3.63 -8.03 -13.68
N TYR A 14 2.71 -8.78 -13.10
CA TYR A 14 1.32 -8.39 -12.90
C TYR A 14 0.86 -8.81 -11.51
N ALA A 15 0.11 -7.93 -10.86
CA ALA A 15 -0.42 -8.14 -9.52
C ALA A 15 -1.87 -8.59 -9.58
N TYR A 16 -2.19 -9.54 -8.71
CA TYR A 16 -3.53 -10.09 -8.52
C TYR A 16 -3.86 -10.11 -7.04
N LEU A 17 -5.09 -9.75 -6.71
CA LEU A 17 -5.65 -9.98 -5.39
C LEU A 17 -6.11 -11.44 -5.33
N VAL A 18 -5.58 -12.20 -4.38
CA VAL A 18 -5.90 -13.61 -4.19
C VAL A 18 -6.34 -13.88 -2.76
N GLU A 19 -7.18 -14.89 -2.56
CA GLU A 19 -7.50 -15.42 -1.24
C GLU A 19 -7.23 -16.92 -1.19
N ASN A 20 -6.92 -17.44 -0.01
CA ASN A 20 -6.87 -18.88 0.23
C ASN A 20 -8.28 -19.39 0.56
N GLU A 21 -8.67 -20.51 -0.06
CA GLU A 21 -9.88 -21.27 0.24
C GLU A 21 -9.51 -22.73 0.54
N TRP A 22 -10.23 -23.38 1.46
CA TRP A 22 -10.05 -24.81 1.75
C TRP A 22 -11.03 -25.61 0.89
N THR A 23 -10.53 -26.58 0.12
CA THR A 23 -11.34 -27.48 -0.74
C THR A 23 -11.12 -28.93 -0.34
N ILE A 24 -11.98 -29.87 -0.74
CA ILE A 24 -11.82 -31.30 -0.40
C ILE A 24 -10.39 -31.84 -0.70
N ASN A 25 -9.71 -31.28 -1.71
CA ASN A 25 -8.38 -31.69 -2.16
C ASN A 25 -7.21 -30.87 -1.58
N GLY A 26 -7.45 -29.98 -0.63
CA GLY A 26 -6.40 -29.09 -0.09
C GLY A 26 -6.76 -27.62 -0.10
N SER A 27 -5.83 -26.81 0.42
CA SER A 27 -5.87 -25.36 0.25
C SER A 27 -5.64 -24.99 -1.22
N ARG A 28 -6.52 -24.14 -1.76
CA ARG A 28 -6.41 -23.55 -3.09
C ARG A 28 -6.39 -22.04 -2.98
N GLN A 29 -5.84 -21.39 -4.01
CA GLN A 29 -5.86 -19.94 -4.15
C GLN A 29 -6.88 -19.52 -5.20
N LYS A 30 -7.81 -18.68 -4.79
CA LYS A 30 -8.81 -18.07 -5.67
C LYS A 30 -8.40 -16.65 -6.01
N VAL A 31 -8.37 -16.33 -7.31
CA VAL A 31 -8.13 -14.97 -7.78
C VAL A 31 -9.41 -14.15 -7.60
N LYS A 32 -9.32 -13.07 -6.83
CA LYS A 32 -10.42 -12.12 -6.62
C LYS A 32 -10.46 -11.04 -7.68
N ALA A 33 -9.29 -10.46 -7.98
CA ALA A 33 -9.19 -9.33 -8.88
C ALA A 33 -7.82 -9.25 -9.54
N TYR A 34 -7.78 -8.68 -10.74
CA TYR A 34 -6.55 -8.21 -11.37
C TYR A 34 -6.29 -6.77 -10.90
N LEU A 35 -5.10 -6.51 -10.36
CA LEU A 35 -4.76 -5.21 -9.77
C LEU A 35 -4.01 -4.31 -10.73
N GLY A 36 -3.21 -4.88 -11.65
CA GLY A 36 -2.48 -4.09 -12.63
C GLY A 36 -1.10 -4.63 -12.97
N ARG A 37 -0.40 -3.90 -13.82
CA ARG A 37 1.02 -4.15 -14.11
C ARG A 37 1.87 -3.65 -12.94
N VAL A 38 2.85 -4.45 -12.53
CA VAL A 38 3.76 -4.09 -11.45
C VAL A 38 4.90 -3.23 -11.97
N VAL A 39 5.21 -2.15 -11.25
CA VAL A 39 6.40 -1.32 -11.40
C VAL A 39 7.20 -1.39 -10.11
N LYS A 40 8.53 -1.51 -10.24
CA LYS A 40 9.48 -1.71 -9.14
C LYS A 40 10.50 -0.57 -9.13
N PRO A 41 10.12 0.61 -8.64
CA PRO A 41 11.06 1.72 -8.52
C PRO A 41 12.13 1.40 -7.46
N LEU A 42 13.38 1.77 -7.74
CA LEU A 42 14.46 1.63 -6.77
C LEU A 42 14.36 2.72 -5.71
N ARG A 43 14.69 2.39 -4.46
CA ARG A 43 14.76 3.37 -3.39
C ARG A 43 16.05 4.17 -3.53
N GLU A 44 15.92 5.49 -3.63
CA GLU A 44 17.03 6.42 -3.84
C GLU A 44 17.35 7.23 -2.58
N LYS A 45 16.35 7.50 -1.75
CA LYS A 45 16.47 8.40 -0.58
C LYS A 45 15.82 7.77 0.66
N GLU A 46 16.24 8.26 1.81
CA GLU A 46 15.64 7.94 3.09
C GLU A 46 15.31 9.24 3.81
N LYS A 47 14.12 9.75 3.54
CA LYS A 47 13.54 10.90 4.23
C LYS A 47 12.31 10.45 4.99
N ILE A 48 12.17 11.01 6.20
CA ILE A 48 11.04 10.78 7.09
C ILE A 48 10.27 12.10 7.17
N THR A 49 8.95 12.01 7.02
CA THR A 49 8.05 13.16 7.16
C THR A 49 7.54 13.23 8.59
N ASP A 50 7.54 14.43 9.17
CA ASP A 50 6.86 14.67 10.44
C ASP A 50 5.35 14.77 10.21
N ILE A 51 4.58 14.10 11.07
CA ILE A 51 3.12 13.95 10.97
C ILE A 51 2.40 14.43 12.22
N GLN A 52 3.11 15.09 13.15
CA GLN A 52 2.55 15.51 14.44
C GLN A 52 1.26 16.32 14.30
N ASP A 53 1.23 17.29 13.40
CA ASP A 53 0.11 18.23 13.23
C ASP A 53 -0.93 17.81 12.18
N LEU A 54 -0.83 16.58 11.64
CA LEU A 54 -1.73 16.11 10.58
C LEU A 54 -2.83 15.19 11.13
N ASP A 55 -4.02 15.26 10.55
CA ASP A 55 -5.05 14.25 10.77
C ASP A 55 -4.61 12.89 10.24
N TYR A 56 -5.22 11.79 10.70
CA TYR A 56 -4.81 10.43 10.32
C TYR A 56 -4.70 10.24 8.80
N LYS A 57 -5.73 10.65 8.04
CA LYS A 57 -5.75 10.50 6.58
C LYS A 57 -4.65 11.32 5.91
N ASP A 58 -4.46 12.55 6.35
CA ASP A 58 -3.44 13.44 5.79
C ASP A 58 -2.03 12.97 6.14
N ALA A 59 -1.84 12.41 7.35
CA ALA A 59 -0.60 11.77 7.75
C ALA A 59 -0.26 10.56 6.86
N VAL A 60 -1.23 9.68 6.59
CA VAL A 60 -1.04 8.54 5.67
C VAL A 60 -0.72 9.03 4.26
N ILE A 61 -1.45 10.03 3.74
CA ILE A 61 -1.18 10.61 2.41
C ILE A 61 0.24 11.20 2.36
N ALA A 62 0.64 11.95 3.39
CA ALA A 62 1.97 12.55 3.48
C ALA A 62 3.08 11.47 3.50
N LEU A 63 2.87 10.39 4.24
CA LEU A 63 3.80 9.26 4.31
C LEU A 63 3.89 8.52 2.97
N VAL A 64 2.76 8.26 2.29
CA VAL A 64 2.76 7.64 0.95
C VAL A 64 3.48 8.55 -0.05
N LYS A 65 3.19 9.85 -0.04
CA LYS A 65 3.86 10.83 -0.90
C LYS A 65 5.37 10.81 -0.66
N GLN A 66 5.80 10.86 0.60
CA GLN A 66 7.22 10.82 0.94
C GLN A 66 7.88 9.53 0.49
N GLU A 67 7.22 8.39 0.68
CA GLU A 67 7.78 7.10 0.27
C GLU A 67 7.89 6.98 -1.25
N LEU A 68 6.92 7.49 -2.00
CA LEU A 68 7.02 7.58 -3.46
C LEU A 68 8.22 8.46 -3.89
N VAL A 69 8.41 9.60 -3.25
CA VAL A 69 9.57 10.47 -3.51
C VAL A 69 10.89 9.78 -3.12
N ASN A 70 10.90 8.98 -2.05
CA ASN A 70 12.05 8.15 -1.67
C ASN A 70 12.40 7.12 -2.75
N HIS A 71 11.42 6.72 -3.56
CA HIS A 71 11.54 5.80 -4.69
C HIS A 71 11.65 6.51 -6.06
N GLY A 72 12.03 7.79 -6.08
CA GLY A 72 12.34 8.51 -7.32
C GLY A 72 11.12 9.06 -8.08
N PHE A 73 9.93 9.07 -7.47
CA PHE A 73 8.79 9.80 -8.04
C PHE A 73 9.02 11.31 -7.96
N SER A 74 8.53 12.03 -8.97
CA SER A 74 8.50 13.50 -8.93
C SER A 74 7.53 14.03 -7.88
N GLU A 75 7.59 15.34 -7.59
CA GLU A 75 6.63 15.99 -6.68
C GLU A 75 5.17 15.91 -7.18
N ASP A 76 4.99 15.81 -8.50
CA ASP A 76 3.71 15.53 -9.18
C ASP A 76 3.31 14.04 -9.15
N LEU A 77 4.02 13.22 -8.38
CA LEU A 77 3.76 11.78 -8.21
C LEU A 77 3.76 10.99 -9.52
N LYS A 78 4.72 11.29 -10.40
CA LYS A 78 4.95 10.57 -11.65
C LYS A 78 6.29 9.83 -11.62
N TYR A 79 6.28 8.63 -12.18
CA TYR A 79 7.48 7.82 -12.39
C TYR A 79 7.33 7.02 -13.68
N ASP A 80 8.22 7.24 -14.64
CA ASP A 80 8.16 6.62 -15.97
C ASP A 80 6.77 6.82 -16.61
N CYS A 81 5.98 5.75 -16.73
CA CYS A 81 4.62 5.76 -17.28
C CYS A 81 3.52 5.69 -16.22
N VAL A 82 3.88 5.70 -14.93
CA VAL A 82 2.97 5.60 -13.79
C VAL A 82 2.65 6.99 -13.24
N THR A 83 1.37 7.20 -12.95
CA THR A 83 0.86 8.40 -12.27
C THR A 83 0.06 7.94 -11.04
N VAL A 84 0.28 8.60 -9.91
CA VAL A 84 -0.42 8.36 -8.66
C VAL A 84 -1.26 9.60 -8.32
N ASP A 85 -2.54 9.38 -8.10
CA ASP A 85 -3.45 10.37 -7.55
C ASP A 85 -3.89 9.90 -6.16
N LEU A 86 -3.41 10.60 -5.12
CA LEU A 86 -3.71 10.27 -3.73
C LEU A 86 -5.09 10.76 -3.29
N VAL A 87 -5.66 11.75 -3.98
CA VAL A 87 -6.99 12.30 -3.68
C VAL A 87 -8.07 11.38 -4.22
N GLU A 88 -7.94 10.97 -5.49
CA GLU A 88 -8.85 10.00 -6.11
C GLU A 88 -8.49 8.54 -5.77
N GLN A 89 -7.37 8.31 -5.09
CA GLN A 89 -6.84 6.99 -4.73
C GLN A 89 -6.59 6.09 -5.96
N LYS A 90 -6.10 6.69 -7.06
CA LYS A 90 -5.89 6.00 -8.35
C LYS A 90 -4.41 5.87 -8.67
N ILE A 91 -4.03 4.67 -9.11
CA ILE A 91 -2.67 4.38 -9.56
C ILE A 91 -2.73 3.81 -10.97
N LEU A 92 -2.25 4.58 -11.93
CA LEU A 92 -2.43 4.32 -13.35
C LEU A 92 -1.10 4.23 -14.08
N ASN A 93 -0.98 3.29 -15.01
CA ASN A 93 0.04 3.27 -16.05
C ASN A 93 -0.64 3.64 -17.37
N GLY A 94 -0.53 4.92 -17.75
CA GLY A 94 -1.34 5.51 -18.81
C GLY A 94 -2.84 5.44 -18.48
N LYS A 95 -3.58 4.56 -19.18
CA LYS A 95 -5.03 4.36 -19.00
C LYS A 95 -5.41 3.10 -18.21
N ARG A 96 -4.42 2.32 -17.73
CA ARG A 96 -4.66 1.02 -17.09
C ARG A 96 -4.20 1.06 -15.63
N ASN A 97 -4.82 0.23 -14.79
CA ASN A 97 -4.40 0.11 -13.40
C ASN A 97 -2.95 -0.37 -13.31
N ALA A 98 -2.24 0.19 -12.33
CA ALA A 98 -0.86 -0.16 -12.02
C ALA A 98 -0.71 -0.44 -10.54
N VAL A 99 0.35 -1.18 -10.23
CA VAL A 99 0.75 -1.50 -8.87
C VAL A 99 2.20 -1.12 -8.72
N ILE A 100 2.52 -0.39 -7.66
CA ILE A 100 3.90 0.00 -7.35
C ILE A 100 4.36 -0.90 -6.21
N ALA A 101 5.39 -1.70 -6.46
CA ALA A 101 6.01 -2.48 -5.40
C ALA A 101 6.92 -1.54 -4.59
N LEU A 102 6.60 -1.36 -3.30
CA LEU A 102 7.34 -0.51 -2.37
C LEU A 102 7.73 -1.34 -1.16
N ASN A 103 9.01 -1.37 -0.84
CA ASN A 103 9.56 -2.19 0.26
C ASN A 103 9.05 -3.64 0.19
N GLU A 104 8.28 -4.07 1.20
CA GLU A 104 7.71 -5.42 1.33
C GLU A 104 6.24 -5.50 0.84
N GLY A 105 5.66 -4.38 0.42
CA GLY A 105 4.25 -4.26 0.05
C GLY A 105 4.01 -3.78 -1.37
N PHE A 106 2.75 -3.46 -1.65
CA PHE A 106 2.27 -3.07 -2.97
C PHE A 106 1.29 -1.91 -2.86
N LEU A 107 1.69 -0.74 -3.32
CA LEU A 107 0.81 0.41 -3.43
C LEU A 107 -0.05 0.27 -4.70
N CYS A 108 -1.35 0.10 -4.49
CA CYS A 108 -2.38 0.10 -5.52
C CYS A 108 -3.63 0.78 -4.96
N SER A 109 -4.64 1.03 -5.80
CA SER A 109 -5.88 1.67 -5.35
C SER A 109 -6.55 0.95 -4.17
N GLN A 110 -6.49 -0.39 -4.15
CA GLN A 110 -7.07 -1.17 -3.05
C GLN A 110 -6.30 -0.96 -1.75
N THR A 111 -4.97 -1.16 -1.76
CA THR A 111 -4.16 -1.07 -0.53
C THR A 111 -4.05 0.36 -0.01
N LEU A 112 -4.08 1.36 -0.89
CA LEU A 112 -4.16 2.77 -0.49
C LEU A 112 -5.49 3.07 0.20
N LYS A 113 -6.60 2.58 -0.36
CA LYS A 113 -7.92 2.71 0.27
C LYS A 113 -7.97 2.00 1.62
N ASP A 114 -7.46 0.77 1.69
CA ASP A 114 -7.40 -0.01 2.92
C ASP A 114 -6.57 0.70 3.99
N ALA A 115 -5.48 1.38 3.64
CA ALA A 115 -4.69 2.17 4.58
C ALA A 115 -5.42 3.45 5.05
N LEU A 116 -6.11 4.16 4.16
CA LEU A 116 -6.78 5.43 4.47
C LEU A 116 -8.10 5.27 5.23
N GLU A 117 -8.84 4.19 4.95
CA GLU A 117 -10.19 3.95 5.48
C GLU A 117 -10.21 2.87 6.55
N ILE A 118 -9.06 2.43 7.05
CA ILE A 118 -9.01 1.42 8.10
C ILE A 118 -9.75 1.91 9.35
N GLN A 119 -10.65 1.05 9.83
CA GLN A 119 -11.32 1.20 11.11
C GLN A 119 -10.92 -0.01 11.96
N PRO A 120 -9.82 0.10 12.73
CA PRO A 120 -9.36 -0.99 13.56
C PRO A 120 -10.45 -1.37 14.57
N THR A 121 -10.70 -2.67 14.74
CA THR A 121 -11.74 -3.18 15.63
C THR A 121 -11.17 -4.13 16.69
N GLY A 122 -11.72 -4.05 17.90
CA GLY A 122 -11.34 -4.89 19.04
C GLY A 122 -10.40 -4.19 20.01
N HIS A 123 -9.72 -4.97 20.83
CA HIS A 123 -8.73 -4.46 21.78
C HIS A 123 -7.50 -3.87 21.06
N GLU A 124 -6.81 -2.97 21.76
CA GLU A 124 -5.66 -2.19 21.27
C GLU A 124 -4.64 -3.03 20.48
N GLU A 125 -4.26 -4.20 21.00
CA GLU A 125 -3.32 -5.09 20.33
C GLU A 125 -3.82 -5.57 18.95
N LYS A 126 -5.07 -6.03 18.89
CA LYS A 126 -5.67 -6.54 17.64
C LYS A 126 -5.77 -5.44 16.60
N ALA A 127 -6.10 -4.24 17.05
CA ALA A 127 -6.21 -3.08 16.20
C ALA A 127 -4.86 -2.56 15.71
N GLY A 128 -3.84 -2.56 16.56
CA GLY A 128 -2.46 -2.26 16.17
C GLY A 128 -1.98 -3.21 15.08
N ILE A 129 -2.28 -4.51 15.20
CA ILE A 129 -1.96 -5.51 14.18
C ILE A 129 -2.70 -5.23 12.86
N GLN A 130 -3.99 -4.87 12.92
CA GLN A 130 -4.77 -4.52 11.72
C GLN A 130 -4.18 -3.31 11.00
N LEU A 131 -3.85 -2.25 11.74
CA LEU A 131 -3.24 -1.04 11.19
C LEU A 131 -1.87 -1.33 10.59
N ALA A 132 -0.99 -1.99 11.34
CA ALA A 132 0.35 -2.35 10.89
C ALA A 132 0.30 -3.16 9.59
N LYS A 133 -0.66 -4.09 9.50
CA LYS A 133 -0.84 -4.91 8.31
C LYS A 133 -1.29 -4.10 7.10
N ALA A 134 -2.27 -3.21 7.24
CA ALA A 134 -2.71 -2.36 6.13
C ALA A 134 -1.60 -1.44 5.62
N LEU A 135 -0.84 -0.83 6.53
CA LEU A 135 0.30 0.03 6.19
C LEU A 135 1.40 -0.78 5.48
N LEU A 136 1.77 -1.95 6.02
CA LEU A 136 2.78 -2.81 5.41
C LEU A 136 2.35 -3.29 4.01
N GLU A 137 1.09 -3.70 3.84
CA GLU A 137 0.55 -4.14 2.55
C GLU A 137 0.51 -3.00 1.51
N SER A 138 0.32 -1.75 1.94
CA SER A 138 0.46 -0.56 1.08
C SER A 138 1.91 -0.24 0.72
N GLY A 139 2.88 -0.92 1.33
CA GLY A 139 4.31 -0.73 1.12
C GLY A 139 4.92 0.38 1.97
N LEU A 140 4.18 0.91 2.94
CA LEU A 140 4.69 1.87 3.92
C LEU A 140 5.53 1.14 4.97
N ARG A 141 6.82 1.46 5.01
CA ARG A 141 7.73 1.01 6.06
C ARG A 141 7.92 2.15 7.06
N LEU A 142 7.26 2.05 8.21
CA LEU A 142 7.29 3.10 9.22
C LEU A 142 8.25 2.77 10.37
N PRO A 143 9.02 3.76 10.87
CA PRO A 143 9.66 3.66 12.17
C PRO A 143 8.62 3.45 13.28
N LYS A 144 9.05 2.82 14.38
CA LYS A 144 8.18 2.54 15.53
C LYS A 144 7.49 3.80 16.04
N ASP A 145 8.22 4.92 16.14
CA ASP A 145 7.69 6.16 16.70
C ASP A 145 6.60 6.77 15.81
N THR A 146 6.82 6.80 14.49
CA THR A 146 5.81 7.25 13.51
C THR A 146 4.57 6.37 13.52
N PHE A 147 4.74 5.05 13.69
CA PHE A 147 3.60 4.14 13.79
C PHE A 147 2.76 4.41 15.05
N VAL A 148 3.40 4.61 16.20
CA VAL A 148 2.69 4.93 17.46
C VAL A 148 1.93 6.25 17.29
N GLN A 149 2.54 7.28 16.69
CA GLN A 149 1.87 8.55 16.41
C GLN A 149 0.63 8.40 15.52
N LEU A 150 0.69 7.58 14.46
CA LEU A 150 -0.48 7.30 13.62
C LEU A 150 -1.57 6.54 14.40
N PHE A 151 -1.17 5.56 15.19
CA PHE A 151 -2.10 4.73 15.93
C PHE A 151 -2.85 5.56 16.99
N GLU A 152 -2.16 6.46 17.69
CA GLU A 152 -2.78 7.39 18.64
C GLU A 152 -3.83 8.29 17.99
N LYS A 153 -3.66 8.69 16.72
CA LYS A 153 -4.63 9.51 15.98
C LYS A 153 -5.92 8.77 15.61
N ILE A 154 -5.94 7.44 15.70
CA ILE A 154 -7.14 6.62 15.47
C ILE A 154 -7.81 6.24 16.81
N TYR A 155 -7.00 6.06 17.86
CA TYR A 155 -7.45 5.52 19.15
C TYR A 155 -7.80 6.56 20.21
N LYS A 156 -7.34 7.81 20.07
CA LYS A 156 -7.79 8.95 20.90
C LYS A 156 -9.01 9.61 20.27
#